data_AF-A0A2G2HD50-F1
#
_entry.id   AF-A0A2G2HD50-F1
#
_cell.length_a   1.000
_cell.length_b   1.000
_cell.length_c   1.000
_cell.angle_alpha   90.00
_cell.angle_beta   90.00
_cell.angle_gamma   90.00
#
_symmetry.space_group_name_H-M   'P 1'
#
loop_
_entity.id
_entity.type
_entity.pdbx_description
1 polymer ?
#
loop_
_entity_poly.entity_id
_entity_poly.type
_entity_poly.pdbx_seq_one_letter_code
_entity_poly.pdbx_strand_id
1 'polypeptide(L)'
;MLEYSNVVRIIEFKNEENKSSKEREKIFILTQALLNKKEMTRISKAIHWYIGTKPIKEKLITKIKPYITAYERDKSSISLEVYIKTIIDEVMEDKCTTDIKKINEYIELIIDINKKGTKSGGKKSSEAVRTSGMIISASKKGILYAAFNDITQLKLQHKEFLESVRQESKSVMVPESDYNEYLKFTKTNKKTVTKVKSISP
;
A
#
# COMPACT_ATOMS: atom_id res chain seq x y z
N MET A 1 -2.79 4.84 -14.72
CA MET A 1 -2.48 4.69 -13.28
C MET A 1 -3.64 3.94 -12.63
N LEU A 2 -3.45 3.24 -11.51
CA LEU A 2 -4.57 2.62 -10.77
C LEU A 2 -5.62 3.71 -10.43
N GLU A 3 -6.90 3.42 -10.66
CA GLU A 3 -8.00 4.30 -10.27
C GLU A 3 -8.34 4.06 -8.80
N TYR A 4 -8.33 5.13 -8.01
CA TYR A 4 -8.54 5.07 -6.57
C TYR A 4 -9.91 5.63 -6.19
N SER A 5 -10.61 4.93 -5.30
CA SER A 5 -11.79 5.41 -4.59
C SER A 5 -11.43 6.27 -3.37
N ASN A 6 -12.46 6.81 -2.71
CA ASN A 6 -12.40 7.79 -1.61
C ASN A 6 -11.24 7.62 -0.61
N VAL A 7 -11.04 6.42 -0.06
CA VAL A 7 -9.96 6.17 0.92
C VAL A 7 -8.85 5.34 0.29
N VAL A 8 -7.62 5.83 0.35
CA VAL A 8 -6.43 5.11 -0.13
C VAL A 8 -5.46 4.83 1.02
N ARG A 9 -4.91 3.63 1.06
CA ARG A 9 -3.83 3.21 1.97
C ARG A 9 -2.75 2.46 1.22
N ILE A 10 -1.50 2.84 1.44
CA ILE A 10 -0.29 2.11 1.09
C ILE A 10 0.25 1.56 2.41
N ILE A 11 0.42 0.26 2.49
CA ILE A 11 0.79 -0.46 3.69
C ILE A 11 2.09 -1.20 3.43
N GLU A 12 3.14 -0.87 4.18
CA GLU A 12 4.39 -1.61 4.19
C GLU A 12 4.45 -2.51 5.43
N PHE A 13 4.58 -3.83 5.20
CA PHE A 13 4.72 -4.81 6.27
C PHE A 13 6.20 -5.04 6.58
N LYS A 14 6.57 -4.99 7.86
CA LYS A 14 7.96 -5.23 8.31
C LYS A 14 7.98 -6.11 9.54
N ASN A 15 9.05 -6.88 9.69
CA ASN A 15 9.35 -7.53 10.96
C ASN A 15 9.98 -6.51 11.91
N GLU A 16 9.38 -6.25 13.07
CA GLU A 16 9.87 -5.28 14.07
C GLU A 16 11.29 -5.61 14.54
N GLU A 17 11.69 -6.88 14.52
CA GLU A 17 13.03 -7.31 14.92
C GLU A 17 14.09 -6.97 13.87
N ASN A 18 13.68 -6.78 12.62
CA ASN A 18 14.57 -6.39 11.54
C ASN A 18 14.81 -4.87 11.56
N LYS A 19 15.85 -4.45 12.29
CA LYS A 19 16.33 -3.07 12.28
C LYS A 19 17.09 -2.76 10.98
N SER A 20 16.35 -2.51 9.91
CA SER A 20 16.93 -2.11 8.62
C SER A 20 17.47 -0.67 8.68
N SER A 21 18.80 -0.51 8.62
CA SER A 21 19.43 0.81 8.46
C SER A 21 18.99 1.50 7.17
N LYS A 22 18.78 0.73 6.10
CA LYS A 22 18.26 1.20 4.81
C LYS A 22 16.86 1.82 4.97
N GLU A 23 15.98 1.19 5.74
CA GLU A 23 14.62 1.70 5.97
C GLU A 23 14.63 3.03 6.73
N ARG A 24 15.48 3.15 7.76
CA ARG A 24 15.65 4.41 8.50
C ARG A 24 16.15 5.53 7.59
N GLU A 25 17.08 5.21 6.69
CA GLU A 25 17.57 6.17 5.70
C GLU A 25 16.48 6.60 4.73
N LYS A 26 15.63 5.67 4.25
CA LYS A 26 14.47 6.01 3.41
C LYS A 26 13.51 6.97 4.10
N ILE A 27 13.16 6.68 5.36
CA ILE A 27 12.28 7.54 6.15
C ILE A 27 12.94 8.90 6.37
N PHE A 28 14.24 8.95 6.65
CA PHE A 28 14.97 10.21 6.77
C PHE A 28 14.89 11.04 5.47
N ILE A 29 15.20 10.44 4.32
CA ILE A 29 15.11 11.10 3.00
C ILE A 29 13.68 11.59 2.73
N LEU A 30 12.67 10.77 3.01
CA LEU A 30 11.27 11.14 2.86
C LEU A 30 10.90 12.32 3.76
N THR A 31 11.30 12.29 5.04
CA THR A 31 11.07 13.39 5.99
C THR A 31 11.71 14.68 5.51
N GLN A 32 12.94 14.64 4.98
CA GLN A 32 13.59 15.81 4.40
C GLN A 32 12.86 16.30 3.14
N ALA A 33 12.41 15.40 2.27
CA ALA A 33 11.68 15.76 1.04
C ALA A 33 10.30 16.41 1.31
N LEU A 34 9.72 16.12 2.47
CA LEU A 34 8.46 16.67 2.95
C LEU A 34 8.63 17.88 3.89
N LEU A 35 9.87 18.27 4.20
CA LEU A 35 10.14 19.43 5.04
C LEU A 35 9.47 20.68 4.42
N ASN A 36 8.75 21.43 5.25
CA ASN A 36 7.96 22.61 4.87
C ASN A 36 6.79 22.37 3.90
N LYS A 37 6.49 21.12 3.51
CA LYS A 37 5.34 20.77 2.65
C LYS A 37 4.17 20.24 3.49
N LYS A 38 3.52 21.13 4.26
CA LYS A 38 2.46 20.77 5.22
C LYS A 38 1.38 19.86 4.63
N GLU A 39 0.87 20.20 3.44
CA GLU A 39 -0.15 19.42 2.75
C GLU A 39 0.35 18.01 2.40
N MET A 40 1.54 17.90 1.80
CA MET A 40 2.13 16.62 1.42
C MET A 40 2.47 15.75 2.64
N THR A 41 2.88 16.37 3.76
CA THR A 41 3.04 15.67 5.04
C THR A 41 1.71 15.14 5.57
N ARG A 42 0.61 15.89 5.43
CA ARG A 42 -0.74 15.43 5.79
C ARG A 42 -1.14 14.22 4.95
N ILE A 43 -0.90 14.27 3.64
CA ILE A 43 -1.19 13.17 2.71
C ILE A 43 -0.37 11.94 3.07
N SER A 44 0.95 12.10 3.26
CA SER A 44 1.85 11.04 3.71
C SER A 44 1.32 10.30 4.93
N LYS A 45 0.90 11.04 5.96
CA LYS A 45 0.37 10.47 7.20
C LYS A 45 -0.98 9.79 7.03
N ALA A 46 -1.80 10.25 6.08
CA ALA A 46 -3.12 9.69 5.83
C ALA A 46 -3.04 8.38 5.02
N ILE A 47 -2.20 8.35 3.98
CA ILE A 47 -2.21 7.24 3.03
C ILE A 47 -1.08 6.24 3.23
N HIS A 48 0.08 6.60 3.78
CA HIS A 48 1.23 5.69 3.85
C HIS A 48 1.49 5.20 5.27
N TRP A 49 1.35 3.90 5.48
CA TRP A 49 1.36 3.24 6.77
C TRP A 49 2.41 2.14 6.85
N TYR A 50 3.03 2.05 8.01
CA TYR A 50 3.93 1.00 8.41
C TYR A 50 3.18 0.04 9.35
N ILE A 51 3.26 -1.26 9.07
CA ILE A 51 2.76 -2.31 9.96
C ILE A 51 3.94 -3.22 10.33
N GLY A 52 4.45 -3.01 11.53
CA GLY A 52 5.47 -3.84 12.14
C GLY A 52 4.84 -5.02 12.87
N THR A 53 5.27 -6.23 12.56
CA THR A 53 4.81 -7.43 13.27
C THR A 53 5.94 -8.07 14.06
N LYS A 54 5.64 -8.52 15.27
CA LYS A 54 6.52 -9.37 16.08
C LYS A 54 5.74 -10.53 16.68
N PRO A 55 6.15 -11.78 16.44
CA PRO A 55 5.60 -12.91 17.20
C PRO A 55 6.10 -12.82 18.65
N ILE A 56 5.19 -12.91 19.62
CA ILE A 56 5.51 -13.09 21.03
C ILE A 56 4.69 -14.27 21.56
N LYS A 57 5.35 -15.42 21.75
CA LYS A 57 4.71 -16.69 22.09
C LYS A 57 3.59 -16.99 21.07
N GLU A 58 2.35 -17.19 21.53
CA GLU A 58 1.16 -17.45 20.72
C GLU A 58 0.42 -16.18 20.26
N LYS A 59 1.00 -14.98 20.48
CA LYS A 59 0.38 -13.70 20.14
C LYS A 59 1.17 -12.96 19.08
N LEU A 60 0.47 -12.35 18.12
CA LEU A 60 1.06 -11.42 17.16
C LEU A 60 0.93 -9.99 17.69
N ILE A 61 2.06 -9.35 17.98
CA ILE A 61 2.05 -7.91 18.30
C ILE A 61 2.19 -7.14 17.00
N THR A 62 1.27 -6.21 16.77
CA THR A 62 1.27 -5.29 15.64
C THR A 62 1.59 -3.87 16.11
N LYS A 63 2.56 -3.23 15.47
CA LYS A 63 2.87 -1.81 15.61
C LYS A 63 2.43 -1.11 14.33
N ILE A 64 1.33 -0.39 14.40
CA ILE A 64 0.77 0.30 13.23
C ILE A 64 0.95 1.81 13.43
N LYS A 65 1.64 2.45 12.48
CA LYS A 65 1.94 3.89 12.51
C LYS A 65 1.96 4.47 11.10
N PRO A 66 1.74 5.79 10.93
CA PRO A 66 2.12 6.47 9.71
C PRO A 66 3.60 6.20 9.36
N TYR A 67 3.89 5.93 8.09
CA TYR A 67 5.21 5.47 7.67
C TYR A 67 6.32 6.47 8.01
N ILE A 68 6.07 7.77 7.81
CA ILE A 68 7.04 8.83 8.12
C ILE A 68 7.41 8.92 9.62
N THR A 69 6.55 8.40 10.51
CA THR A 69 6.78 8.41 11.97
C THR A 69 7.08 7.02 12.54
N ALA A 70 7.30 6.00 11.69
CA ALA A 70 7.42 4.60 12.10
C ALA A 70 8.53 4.33 13.15
N TYR A 71 9.61 5.12 13.11
CA TYR A 71 10.76 5.02 14.01
C TYR A 71 10.82 6.11 15.09
N GLU A 72 9.82 6.98 15.19
CA GLU A 72 9.73 7.91 16.31
C GLU A 72 9.55 7.14 17.62
N ARG A 73 10.20 7.63 18.69
CA ARG A 73 10.22 6.98 20.03
C ARG A 73 8.88 7.01 20.76
N ASP A 74 7.90 7.69 20.19
CA ASP A 74 6.56 7.78 20.71
C ASP A 74 5.93 6.38 20.89
N LYS A 75 5.04 6.26 21.88
CA LYS A 75 4.30 5.01 22.20
C LYS A 75 2.95 4.89 21.47
N SER A 76 2.57 5.83 20.60
CA SER A 76 1.30 5.79 19.88
C SER A 76 1.35 4.77 18.75
N SER A 77 1.14 3.50 19.10
CA SER A 77 0.78 2.46 18.14
C SER A 77 -0.68 2.10 18.35
N ILE A 78 -1.43 2.01 17.26
CA ILE A 78 -2.81 1.52 17.28
C ILE A 78 -2.83 0.01 16.98
N SER A 79 -3.87 -0.68 17.45
CA SER A 79 -4.11 -2.08 17.08
C SER A 79 -4.63 -2.19 15.64
N LEU A 80 -4.60 -3.39 15.07
CA LEU A 80 -5.12 -3.63 13.73
C LEU A 80 -6.63 -3.35 13.63
N GLU A 81 -7.39 -3.71 14.66
CA GLU A 81 -8.82 -3.47 14.76
C GLU A 81 -9.13 -1.96 14.77
N VAL A 82 -8.38 -1.20 15.56
CA VAL A 82 -8.50 0.27 15.59
C VAL A 82 -8.14 0.86 14.22
N TYR A 83 -7.06 0.38 13.59
CA TYR A 83 -6.68 0.83 12.25
C TYR A 83 -7.73 0.53 11.17
N ILE A 84 -8.31 -0.68 11.18
CA ILE A 84 -9.39 -1.03 10.26
C ILE A 84 -10.61 -0.15 10.53
N LYS A 85 -10.94 0.10 11.79
CA LYS A 85 -12.04 1.00 12.16
C LYS A 85 -11.83 2.41 11.62
N THR A 86 -10.60 2.97 11.65
CA THR A 86 -10.36 4.31 11.10
C THR A 86 -10.63 4.37 9.59
N ILE A 87 -10.28 3.32 8.84
CA ILE A 87 -10.60 3.22 7.41
C ILE A 87 -12.12 3.19 7.20
N ILE A 88 -12.85 2.40 8.01
CA ILE A 88 -14.31 2.31 7.93
C ILE A 88 -14.96 3.65 8.23
N ASP A 89 -14.57 4.31 9.32
CA ASP A 89 -15.11 5.60 9.73
C ASP A 89 -14.87 6.65 8.61
N GLU A 90 -13.66 6.71 8.05
CA GLU A 90 -13.32 7.62 6.94
C GLU A 90 -14.17 7.38 5.69
N VAL A 91 -14.45 6.11 5.36
CA VAL A 91 -15.33 5.75 4.23
C VAL A 91 -16.78 6.17 4.51
N MET A 92 -17.29 5.93 5.71
CA MET A 92 -18.69 6.15 6.04
C MET A 92 -19.04 7.63 6.18
N GLU A 93 -18.12 8.39 6.77
CA GLU A 93 -18.29 9.81 7.04
C GLU A 93 -17.85 10.72 5.87
N ASP A 94 -17.44 10.14 4.75
CA ASP A 94 -16.89 10.84 3.57
C ASP A 94 -15.77 11.85 3.94
N LYS A 95 -15.03 11.56 5.02
CA LYS A 95 -13.98 12.42 5.57
C LYS A 95 -12.71 12.44 4.72
N CYS A 96 -12.56 11.48 3.82
CA CYS A 96 -11.39 11.37 2.95
C CYS A 96 -11.63 12.09 1.62
N THR A 97 -11.34 13.39 1.61
CA THR A 97 -11.41 14.26 0.42
C THR A 97 -10.01 14.58 -0.14
N THR A 98 -9.05 13.68 0.07
CA THR A 98 -7.70 13.93 -0.46
C THR A 98 -7.74 13.84 -1.97
N ASP A 99 -7.40 14.94 -2.64
CA ASP A 99 -7.36 15.02 -4.10
C ASP A 99 -6.49 13.89 -4.66
N ILE A 100 -7.05 13.11 -5.58
CA ILE A 100 -6.37 12.00 -6.27
C ILE A 100 -5.08 12.48 -6.93
N LYS A 101 -5.03 13.72 -7.45
CA LYS A 101 -3.80 14.30 -8.01
C LYS A 101 -2.71 14.39 -6.95
N LYS A 102 -3.06 14.80 -5.73
CA LYS A 102 -2.13 14.90 -4.60
C LYS A 102 -1.67 13.55 -4.07
N ILE A 103 -2.56 12.56 -4.08
CA ILE A 103 -2.19 11.15 -3.80
C ILE A 103 -1.17 10.68 -4.84
N ASN A 104 -1.40 10.96 -6.12
CA ASN A 104 -0.49 10.57 -7.19
C ASN A 104 0.86 11.28 -7.08
N GLU A 105 0.88 12.60 -6.83
CA GLU A 105 2.12 13.37 -6.56
C GLU A 105 2.94 12.73 -5.41
N TYR A 106 2.27 12.28 -4.34
CA TYR A 106 2.94 11.57 -3.25
C TYR A 106 3.49 10.21 -3.66
N ILE A 107 2.73 9.42 -4.41
CA ILE A 107 3.16 8.11 -4.93
C ILE A 107 4.39 8.27 -5.83
N GLU A 108 4.41 9.31 -6.67
CA GLU A 108 5.59 9.60 -7.49
C GLU A 108 6.82 9.91 -6.65
N LEU A 109 6.66 10.72 -5.60
CA LEU A 109 7.74 11.04 -4.67
C LEU A 109 8.34 9.80 -4.00
N ILE A 110 7.50 8.91 -3.44
CA ILE A 110 8.01 7.71 -2.77
C ILE A 110 8.69 6.74 -3.75
N ILE A 111 8.19 6.65 -4.99
CA ILE A 111 8.84 5.86 -6.04
C ILE A 111 10.22 6.43 -6.37
N ASP A 112 10.34 7.74 -6.53
CA ASP A 112 11.62 8.38 -6.86
C ASP A 112 12.65 8.23 -5.72
N ILE A 113 12.20 8.29 -4.47
CA ILE A 113 13.03 7.99 -3.30
C ILE A 113 13.53 6.53 -3.34
N ASN A 114 12.64 5.58 -3.65
CA ASN A 114 13.01 4.16 -3.73
C ASN A 114 13.98 3.86 -4.89
N LYS A 115 13.81 4.53 -6.04
CA LYS A 115 14.72 4.40 -7.21
C LYS A 115 16.13 4.93 -6.96
N LYS A 116 16.25 6.03 -6.20
CA LYS A 116 17.56 6.67 -5.92
C LYS A 116 18.46 5.84 -5.00
N GLY A 117 17.91 4.80 -4.35
CA GLY A 117 18.63 3.91 -3.45
C GLY A 117 19.05 4.58 -2.14
N THR A 118 19.53 3.78 -1.19
CA THR A 118 20.02 4.21 0.13
C THR A 118 21.54 4.04 0.19
N LYS A 119 22.28 5.02 0.71
CA LYS A 119 23.73 4.92 0.94
C LYS A 119 24.01 4.23 2.28
N SER A 120 23.88 2.90 2.34
CA SER A 120 24.38 2.15 3.50
C SER A 120 25.89 1.92 3.39
N GLY A 121 26.66 2.48 4.34
CA GLY A 121 28.09 2.16 4.52
C GLY A 121 29.06 2.79 3.51
N GLY A 122 28.76 3.96 2.96
CA GLY A 122 29.69 4.70 2.09
C GLY A 122 29.82 4.20 0.65
N LYS A 123 29.26 3.02 0.32
CA LYS A 123 29.08 2.56 -1.06
C LYS A 123 27.66 2.83 -1.53
N LYS A 124 27.49 3.44 -2.71
CA LYS A 124 26.21 3.40 -3.43
C LYS A 124 25.94 1.93 -3.76
N SER A 125 25.04 1.26 -3.06
CA SER A 125 24.52 -0.01 -3.57
C SER A 125 23.68 0.33 -4.80
N SER A 126 24.09 -0.15 -5.97
CA SER A 126 23.31 -0.11 -7.21
C SER A 126 22.02 -0.93 -7.13
N GLU A 127 21.87 -1.75 -6.10
CA GLU A 127 20.64 -2.50 -5.83
C GLU A 127 19.56 -1.58 -5.25
N ALA A 128 18.56 -1.31 -6.08
CA ALA A 128 17.30 -0.72 -5.68
C ALA A 128 16.74 -1.50 -4.48
N VAL A 129 16.41 -0.79 -3.40
CA VAL A 129 15.82 -1.44 -2.23
C VAL A 129 14.36 -1.74 -2.57
N ARG A 130 14.11 -2.99 -2.97
CA ARG A 130 12.76 -3.49 -3.23
C ARG A 130 11.91 -3.30 -1.98
N THR A 131 10.88 -2.49 -2.11
CA THR A 131 9.87 -2.28 -1.08
C THR A 131 8.63 -3.00 -1.53
N SER A 132 8.24 -4.02 -0.78
CA SER A 132 6.97 -4.71 -0.95
C SER A 132 5.93 -4.16 0.03
N GLY A 133 4.66 -4.37 -0.31
CA GLY A 133 3.54 -3.90 0.49
C GLY A 133 2.22 -4.18 -0.17
N MET A 134 1.19 -3.47 0.29
CA MET A 134 -0.16 -3.56 -0.26
C MET A 134 -0.75 -2.17 -0.41
N ILE A 135 -1.44 -1.93 -1.51
CA ILE A 135 -2.31 -0.76 -1.67
C ILE A 135 -3.76 -1.18 -1.52
N ILE A 136 -4.52 -0.41 -0.75
CA ILE A 136 -5.95 -0.56 -0.52
C ILE A 136 -6.64 0.69 -1.03
N SER A 137 -7.77 0.50 -1.70
CA SER A 137 -8.71 1.53 -2.05
C SER A 137 -10.11 1.14 -1.55
N ALA A 138 -10.67 1.93 -0.64
CA ALA A 138 -11.93 1.62 0.02
C ALA A 138 -12.99 2.70 -0.25
N SER A 139 -14.25 2.25 -0.33
CA SER A 139 -15.43 3.10 -0.50
C SER A 139 -16.68 2.41 0.02
N LYS A 140 -17.81 3.13 0.04
CA LYS A 140 -19.14 2.57 0.35
C LYS A 140 -19.56 1.42 -0.60
N LYS A 141 -18.93 1.31 -1.77
CA LYS A 141 -19.19 0.24 -2.75
C LYS A 141 -18.35 -1.02 -2.52
N GLY A 142 -17.36 -0.97 -1.63
CA GLY A 142 -16.47 -2.08 -1.34
C GLY A 142 -15.00 -1.68 -1.27
N ILE A 143 -14.14 -2.70 -1.20
CA ILE A 143 -12.69 -2.57 -1.03
C ILE A 143 -11.98 -3.24 -2.20
N LEU A 144 -11.05 -2.52 -2.81
CA LEU A 144 -10.09 -3.03 -3.78
C LEU A 144 -8.71 -3.05 -3.12
N TYR A 145 -7.93 -4.09 -3.39
CA TYR A 145 -6.56 -4.19 -2.87
C TYR A 145 -5.64 -4.88 -3.87
N ALA A 146 -4.35 -4.57 -3.76
CA ALA A 146 -3.31 -5.16 -4.57
C ALA A 146 -2.00 -5.23 -3.78
N ALA A 147 -1.37 -6.40 -3.73
CA ALA A 147 -0.03 -6.58 -3.18
C ALA A 147 1.02 -6.22 -4.25
N PHE A 148 2.05 -5.49 -3.86
CA PHE A 148 3.18 -5.15 -4.73
C PHE A 148 4.48 -5.67 -4.12
N ASN A 149 5.36 -6.19 -4.98
CA ASN A 149 6.69 -6.66 -4.57
C ASN A 149 7.76 -5.58 -4.74
N ASP A 150 7.42 -4.54 -5.50
CA ASP A 150 8.22 -3.35 -5.72
C ASP A 150 7.28 -2.15 -5.80
N ILE A 151 7.53 -1.12 -4.99
CA ILE A 151 6.70 0.09 -4.94
C ILE A 151 6.60 0.82 -6.29
N THR A 152 7.55 0.59 -7.21
CA THR A 152 7.49 1.11 -8.58
C THR A 152 6.29 0.56 -9.36
N GLN A 153 5.76 -0.61 -8.97
CA GLN A 153 4.55 -1.20 -9.55
C GLN A 153 3.31 -0.32 -9.35
N LEU A 154 3.30 0.59 -8.37
CA LEU A 154 2.21 1.53 -8.15
C LEU A 154 2.06 2.58 -9.27
N LYS A 155 3.09 2.77 -10.11
CA LYS A 155 3.01 3.63 -11.32
C LYS A 155 2.35 2.92 -12.51
N LEU A 156 2.26 1.59 -12.49
CA LEU A 156 1.73 0.82 -13.61
C LEU A 156 0.23 1.09 -13.80
N GLN A 157 -0.23 1.05 -15.05
CA GLN A 157 -1.65 0.94 -15.31
C GLN A 157 -2.17 -0.41 -14.81
N HIS A 158 -3.45 -0.49 -14.45
CA HIS A 158 -4.04 -1.71 -13.88
C HIS A 158 -3.75 -2.98 -14.72
N LYS A 159 -3.75 -2.86 -16.06
CA LYS A 159 -3.43 -3.97 -16.97
C LYS A 159 -1.96 -4.40 -16.86
N GLU A 160 -1.03 -3.46 -16.85
CA GLU A 160 0.41 -3.70 -16.73
C GLU A 160 0.76 -4.28 -15.36
N PHE A 161 0.08 -3.82 -14.30
CA PHE A 161 0.20 -4.37 -12.96
C PHE A 161 -0.25 -5.83 -12.88
N LEU A 162 -1.40 -6.17 -13.47
CA LEU A 162 -1.86 -7.56 -13.54
C LEU A 162 -0.92 -8.44 -14.37
N GLU A 163 -0.31 -7.89 -15.43
CA GLU A 163 0.70 -8.59 -16.23
C GLU A 163 2.00 -8.81 -15.46
N SER A 164 2.47 -7.84 -14.68
CA SER A 164 3.68 -8.01 -13.85
C SER A 164 3.46 -9.06 -12.75
N VAL A 165 2.29 -9.04 -12.09
CA VAL A 165 1.92 -10.08 -11.11
C VAL A 165 1.86 -11.46 -11.76
N ARG A 166 1.32 -11.57 -12.99
CA ARG A 166 1.29 -12.82 -13.77
C ARG A 166 2.69 -13.33 -14.15
N GLN A 167 3.60 -12.45 -14.53
CA GLN A 167 4.97 -12.85 -14.89
C GLN A 167 5.75 -13.34 -13.66
N GLU A 168 5.58 -12.68 -12.52
CA GLU A 168 6.22 -13.10 -11.26
C GLU A 168 5.66 -14.45 -10.77
N SER A 169 4.34 -14.66 -10.86
CA SER A 169 3.70 -15.94 -10.48
C SER A 169 3.97 -17.09 -11.46
N LYS A 170 4.33 -16.80 -12.72
CA LYS A 170 4.88 -17.83 -13.64
C LYS A 170 6.34 -18.18 -13.33
N SER A 171 7.08 -17.25 -12.73
CA SER A 171 8.49 -17.45 -12.36
C SER A 171 8.65 -18.12 -11.00
N VAL A 172 7.66 -17.98 -10.12
CA VAL A 172 7.50 -18.69 -8.85
C VAL A 172 6.36 -19.67 -9.01
N MET A 173 6.62 -20.88 -9.51
CA MET A 173 5.60 -21.92 -9.75
C MET A 173 4.58 -22.03 -8.59
N VAL A 174 3.37 -21.53 -8.80
CA VAL A 174 2.16 -21.93 -8.07
C VAL A 174 1.36 -22.81 -9.04
N PRO A 175 0.82 -23.97 -8.61
CA PRO A 175 0.11 -24.88 -9.49
C PRO A 175 -1.02 -24.17 -10.25
N GLU A 176 -1.13 -24.48 -11.54
CA GLU A 176 -2.09 -23.89 -12.49
C GLU A 176 -3.57 -24.04 -12.06
N SER A 177 -3.85 -24.88 -11.06
CA SER A 177 -5.17 -25.12 -10.45
C SER A 177 -5.75 -23.87 -9.77
N ASP A 178 -4.93 -23.15 -8.99
CA ASP A 178 -5.43 -22.11 -8.08
C ASP A 178 -5.77 -20.81 -8.84
N TYR A 179 -5.03 -20.57 -9.94
CA TYR A 179 -5.28 -19.46 -10.85
C TYR A 179 -6.57 -19.65 -11.66
N ASN A 180 -6.86 -20.88 -12.08
CA ASN A 180 -8.07 -21.22 -12.81
C ASN A 180 -9.32 -21.07 -11.94
N GLU A 181 -9.21 -21.28 -10.63
CA GLU A 181 -10.30 -21.05 -9.68
C GLU A 181 -10.60 -19.55 -9.49
N TYR A 182 -9.56 -18.71 -9.37
CA TYR A 182 -9.73 -17.24 -9.32
C TYR A 182 -10.34 -16.67 -10.60
N LEU A 183 -9.97 -17.19 -11.78
CA LEU A 183 -10.56 -16.80 -13.06
C LEU A 183 -12.02 -17.25 -13.20
N LYS A 184 -12.40 -18.42 -12.65
CA LYS A 184 -13.80 -18.85 -12.58
C LYS A 184 -14.61 -17.92 -11.68
N PHE A 185 -14.07 -17.51 -10.54
CA PHE A 185 -14.75 -16.58 -9.63
C PHE A 185 -15.02 -15.22 -10.28
N THR A 186 -14.02 -14.66 -10.98
CA THR A 186 -14.15 -13.34 -11.65
C THR A 186 -15.00 -13.37 -12.92
N LYS A 187 -15.03 -14.48 -13.67
CA LYS A 187 -15.93 -14.66 -14.83
C LYS A 187 -17.39 -14.87 -14.43
N THR A 188 -17.64 -15.54 -13.31
CA THR A 188 -19.00 -15.79 -12.81
C THR A 188 -19.65 -14.48 -12.35
N ASN A 189 -18.89 -13.61 -11.68
CA ASN A 189 -19.39 -12.31 -11.22
C ASN A 189 -19.57 -11.25 -12.33
N LYS A 190 -18.90 -11.38 -13.48
CA LYS A 190 -19.18 -10.52 -14.65
C LYS A 190 -20.52 -10.83 -15.31
N LYS A 191 -21.03 -12.05 -15.22
CA LYS A 191 -22.34 -12.42 -15.81
C LYS A 191 -23.54 -11.94 -14.99
N THR A 192 -23.37 -11.74 -13.68
CA THR A 192 -24.47 -11.31 -12.79
C THR A 192 -24.77 -9.81 -12.89
N VAL A 193 -23.81 -8.99 -13.31
CA VAL A 193 -23.96 -7.51 -13.37
C VAL A 193 -24.60 -7.03 -14.68
N THR A 194 -24.66 -7.86 -15.74
CA THR A 194 -25.25 -7.46 -17.04
C THR A 194 -26.73 -7.82 -17.20
N LYS A 195 -27.41 -8.28 -16.14
CA LYS A 195 -28.84 -8.64 -16.18
C LYS A 195 -29.67 -7.90 -15.12
N VAL A 196 -29.61 -6.57 -15.13
CA VAL A 196 -30.73 -5.74 -14.65
C VAL A 196 -31.30 -5.05 -15.89
N LYS A 197 -32.24 -5.73 -16.54
CA LYS A 197 -33.08 -5.13 -17.57
C LYS A 197 -33.96 -4.08 -16.88
N SER A 198 -33.99 -2.90 -17.49
CA SER A 198 -34.95 -1.82 -17.28
C SER A 198 -36.37 -2.34 -17.05
N ILE A 199 -36.98 -1.91 -15.95
CA ILE A 199 -38.44 -1.81 -15.85
C ILE A 199 -38.76 -0.43 -15.26
N SER A 200 -39.28 0.44 -16.13
CA SER A 200 -40.14 1.59 -15.83
C SER A 200 -41.25 1.50 -16.89
N PRO A 201 -42.48 1.98 -16.66
CA PRO A 201 -42.89 3.02 -15.71
C PRO A 201 -43.41 2.51 -14.37
#